data_AF-A0A1Q5LTK4-F1
#
_entry.id   AF-A0A1Q5LTK4-F1
#
_cell.length_a   1.000
_cell.length_b   1.000
_cell.length_c   1.000
_cell.angle_alpha   90.00
_cell.angle_beta   90.00
_cell.angle_gamma   90.00
#
_symmetry.space_group_name_H-M   'P 1'
#
loop_
_entity.id
_entity.type
_entity.pdbx_description
1 polymer ?
#
loop_
_entity_poly.entity_id
_entity_poly.type
_entity_poly.pdbx_seq_one_letter_code
_entity_poly.pdbx_strand_id
1 'polypeptide(L)'
;MTYEAHDLNLTDPTKGYLNFVFASDTRLGIVTSLNAELNIEAQQTQTPHFQEWRERLVPCEPSAMHCMLVESAKIPSLFHPCVTEDKDSPSAVRGSGCTCRRAFYDPEFGMPVVGEHFKHVGNDGTDQWAYQTYAPLDLRPDDTFSRFITGRSLFWARTEKGDLSILPQLEVLGYNVGYSGGGPYALAAYLTQVAMTDGRSTAAGPLHEKAHPAILAWTTSSATDRGTSELTLSELKAMLQS
;
A
#
# COMPACT_ATOMS: atom_id res chain seq x y z
N MET A 1 -27.04 20.50 -5.12
CA MET A 1 -27.35 19.88 -3.81
C MET A 1 -26.32 20.40 -2.83
N THR A 2 -26.76 21.09 -1.78
CA THR A 2 -25.91 21.62 -0.72
C THR A 2 -26.08 20.74 0.50
N TYR A 3 -24.99 20.06 0.89
CA TYR A 3 -24.94 19.24 2.10
C TYR A 3 -24.74 20.13 3.33
N GLU A 4 -25.43 19.83 4.42
CA GLU A 4 -25.24 20.52 5.71
C GLU A 4 -24.26 19.77 6.62
N ALA A 5 -23.68 20.47 7.59
CA ALA A 5 -22.62 19.94 8.45
C ALA A 5 -23.04 18.72 9.30
N HIS A 6 -24.34 18.47 9.49
CA HIS A 6 -24.84 17.28 10.16
C HIS A 6 -25.00 16.06 9.22
N ASP A 7 -24.99 16.29 7.90
CA ASP A 7 -25.02 15.24 6.88
C ASP A 7 -23.65 14.58 6.69
N LEU A 8 -22.57 15.24 7.15
CA LEU A 8 -21.18 14.75 7.10
C LEU A 8 -20.63 14.67 8.53
N ASN A 9 -21.17 13.74 9.31
CA ASN A 9 -20.70 13.46 10.67
C ASN A 9 -19.41 12.61 10.63
N LEU A 10 -18.35 13.16 10.02
CA LEU A 10 -17.09 12.47 9.69
C LEU A 10 -16.04 12.50 10.83
N THR A 11 -16.35 13.06 12.00
CA THR A 11 -15.34 13.38 13.03
C THR A 11 -15.71 12.95 14.45
N ASP A 12 -16.47 11.86 14.63
CA ASP A 12 -16.70 11.26 15.96
C ASP A 12 -15.77 10.04 16.19
N PRO A 13 -14.62 10.22 16.88
CA PRO A 13 -13.65 9.15 17.12
C PRO A 13 -14.14 8.05 18.08
N THR A 14 -15.33 8.19 18.68
CA THR A 14 -15.89 7.18 19.60
C THR A 14 -16.79 6.15 18.90
N LYS A 15 -17.09 6.33 17.61
CA LYS A 15 -18.09 5.52 16.87
C LYS A 15 -17.53 4.43 15.95
N GLY A 16 -16.22 4.18 15.98
CA GLY A 16 -15.61 3.13 15.17
C GLY A 16 -15.42 3.53 13.71
N TYR A 17 -14.35 3.00 13.13
CA TYR A 17 -13.81 3.33 11.81
C TYR A 17 -14.89 3.38 10.71
N LEU A 18 -14.97 4.51 10.01
CA LEU A 18 -15.74 4.62 8.77
C LEU A 18 -15.06 3.73 7.71
N ASN A 19 -15.78 2.70 7.24
CA ASN A 19 -15.39 1.92 6.06
C ASN A 19 -15.85 2.66 4.81
N PHE A 20 -15.02 3.54 4.25
CA PHE A 20 -15.29 4.12 2.93
C PHE A 20 -14.62 3.26 1.85
N VAL A 21 -15.39 2.89 0.82
CA VAL A 21 -14.85 2.25 -0.38
C VAL A 21 -14.43 3.37 -1.34
N PHE A 22 -13.14 3.47 -1.61
CA PHE A 22 -12.64 4.29 -2.70
C PHE A 22 -12.69 3.48 -3.99
N ALA A 23 -13.33 4.03 -5.02
CA ALA A 23 -13.33 3.46 -6.36
C ALA A 23 -12.68 4.49 -7.30
N SER A 24 -11.65 4.07 -8.02
CA SER A 24 -10.95 4.88 -9.02
C SER A 24 -11.16 4.27 -10.40
N ASP A 25 -11.57 5.11 -11.35
CA ASP A 25 -11.58 4.75 -12.77
C ASP A 25 -10.18 5.02 -13.32
N THR A 26 -9.44 3.95 -13.58
CA THR A 26 -8.08 4.01 -14.11
C THR A 26 -8.11 3.84 -15.61
N ARG A 27 -7.04 4.21 -16.31
CA ARG A 27 -6.91 3.95 -17.77
C ARG A 27 -7.10 2.48 -18.15
N LEU A 28 -6.97 1.58 -17.18
CA LEU A 28 -6.90 0.13 -17.36
C LEU A 28 -8.03 -0.61 -16.62
N GLY A 29 -9.02 0.12 -16.08
CA GLY A 29 -10.20 -0.44 -15.43
C GLY A 29 -10.50 0.16 -14.06
N ILE A 30 -11.59 -0.29 -13.44
CA ILE A 30 -12.00 0.16 -12.11
C ILE A 30 -11.20 -0.59 -11.04
N VAL A 31 -10.66 0.15 -10.09
CA VAL A 31 -9.96 -0.38 -8.91
C VAL A 31 -10.65 0.11 -7.65
N THR A 32 -10.85 -0.78 -6.68
CA THR A 32 -11.47 -0.46 -5.39
C THR A 32 -10.53 -0.69 -4.21
N SER A 33 -10.55 0.21 -3.23
CA SER A 33 -9.89 0.04 -1.93
C SER A 33 -10.88 0.33 -0.79
N LEU A 34 -10.73 -0.34 0.35
CA LEU A 34 -11.52 -0.10 1.57
C LEU A 34 -10.55 -0.07 2.74
N ASN A 35 -10.41 1.07 3.43
CA ASN A 35 -9.59 1.22 4.64
C ASN A 35 -8.18 0.57 4.56
N ALA A 36 -7.64 0.47 3.35
CA ALA A 36 -6.37 -0.17 3.05
C ALA A 36 -5.27 0.89 2.95
N GLU A 37 -5.27 1.82 3.88
CA GLU A 37 -4.14 2.74 4.03
C GLU A 37 -2.90 1.91 4.29
N LEU A 38 -1.87 2.16 3.51
CA LEU A 38 -0.60 1.52 3.61
C LEU A 38 0.46 2.57 3.91
N ASN A 39 1.13 2.38 5.04
CA ASN A 39 2.30 3.13 5.44
C ASN A 39 3.55 2.35 5.02
N ILE A 40 4.37 2.96 4.17
CA ILE A 40 5.61 2.39 3.67
C ILE A 40 6.77 3.16 4.27
N GLU A 41 7.47 2.52 5.20
CA GLU A 41 8.59 3.12 5.91
C GLU A 41 9.84 3.25 5.05
N ALA A 42 10.74 4.16 5.44
CA ALA A 42 11.99 4.42 4.73
C ALA A 42 12.82 3.16 4.48
N GLN A 43 12.84 2.21 5.43
CA GLN A 43 13.55 0.94 5.27
C GLN A 43 12.96 0.03 4.19
N GLN A 44 11.67 0.13 3.89
CA GLN A 44 10.99 -0.70 2.88
C GLN A 44 11.23 -0.17 1.46
N THR A 45 11.66 1.09 1.34
CA THR A 45 11.90 1.74 0.04
C THR A 45 13.09 1.16 -0.73
N GLN A 46 13.98 0.39 -0.08
CA GLN A 46 15.20 -0.13 -0.71
C GLN A 46 14.99 -1.46 -1.45
N THR A 47 13.75 -1.94 -1.59
CA THR A 47 13.47 -3.20 -2.30
C THR A 47 13.32 -2.97 -3.81
N PRO A 48 13.72 -3.93 -4.67
CA PRO A 48 13.58 -3.80 -6.12
C PRO A 48 12.13 -3.51 -6.57
N HIS A 49 11.15 -4.18 -5.96
CA HIS A 49 9.73 -4.02 -6.29
C HIS A 49 9.17 -2.67 -5.84
N PHE A 50 9.64 -2.14 -4.70
CA PHE A 50 9.31 -0.78 -4.33
C PHE A 50 9.90 0.22 -5.33
N GLN A 51 11.13 0.01 -5.81
CA GLN A 51 11.75 0.90 -6.79
C GLN A 51 11.00 0.87 -8.13
N GLU A 52 10.61 -0.31 -8.61
CA GLU A 52 9.74 -0.48 -9.79
C GLU A 52 8.41 0.28 -9.61
N TRP A 53 7.77 0.15 -8.44
CA TRP A 53 6.55 0.88 -8.12
C TRP A 53 6.77 2.39 -8.08
N ARG A 54 7.86 2.85 -7.44
CA ARG A 54 8.19 4.28 -7.31
C ARG A 54 8.48 4.92 -8.67
N GLU A 55 9.20 4.23 -9.56
CA GLU A 55 9.58 4.72 -10.87
C GLU A 55 8.39 5.00 -11.80
N ARG A 56 7.25 4.32 -11.57
CA ARG A 56 6.02 4.59 -12.34
C ARG A 56 5.17 5.74 -11.80
N LEU A 57 5.43 6.21 -10.57
CA LEU A 57 4.62 7.26 -9.95
C LEU A 57 4.79 8.59 -10.69
N VAL A 58 3.68 9.28 -10.92
CA VAL A 58 3.66 10.57 -11.61
C VAL A 58 3.46 11.68 -10.59
N PRO A 59 4.39 12.64 -10.44
CA PRO A 59 4.18 13.82 -9.60
C PRO A 59 2.93 14.59 -10.03
N CYS A 60 2.13 15.04 -9.07
CA CYS A 60 0.90 15.77 -9.35
C CYS A 60 0.59 16.82 -8.29
N GLU A 61 -0.34 17.73 -8.62
CA GLU A 61 -0.89 18.67 -7.63
C GLU A 61 -1.70 17.90 -6.58
N PRO A 62 -1.57 18.24 -5.27
CA PRO A 62 -2.34 17.57 -4.24
C PRO A 62 -3.85 17.73 -4.44
N SER A 63 -4.57 16.63 -4.28
CA SER A 63 -6.03 16.56 -4.38
C SER A 63 -6.66 16.20 -3.03
N ALA A 64 -7.99 16.26 -2.93
CA ALA A 64 -8.71 15.83 -1.73
C ALA A 64 -8.37 14.40 -1.30
N MET A 65 -8.07 13.51 -2.26
CA MET A 65 -7.65 12.14 -2.01
C MET A 65 -6.27 12.04 -1.35
N HIS A 66 -5.35 12.95 -1.66
CA HIS A 66 -4.06 13.03 -0.97
C HIS A 66 -4.21 13.54 0.46
N CYS A 67 -5.13 14.49 0.67
CA CYS A 67 -5.42 15.00 2.01
C CYS A 67 -5.99 13.92 2.94
N MET A 68 -6.65 12.88 2.42
CA MET A 68 -7.15 11.76 3.22
C MET A 68 -6.05 10.81 3.71
N LEU A 69 -4.87 10.83 3.10
CA LEU A 69 -3.70 10.05 3.53
C LEU A 69 -2.88 10.75 4.61
N VAL A 70 -3.19 12.01 4.93
CA VAL A 70 -2.37 12.85 5.79
C VAL A 70 -3.21 13.36 6.96
N GLU A 71 -2.64 13.31 8.17
CA GLU A 71 -3.28 13.92 9.35
C GLU A 71 -3.67 15.39 9.07
N SER A 72 -4.84 15.81 9.55
CA SER A 72 -5.39 17.15 9.27
C SER A 72 -4.41 18.30 9.56
N ALA A 73 -3.63 18.19 10.63
CA ALA A 73 -2.63 19.19 11.02
C ALA A 73 -1.43 19.28 10.05
N LYS A 74 -1.17 18.21 9.30
CA LYS A 74 -0.04 18.08 8.36
C LYS A 74 -0.45 18.38 6.91
N ILE A 75 -1.74 18.49 6.60
CA ILE A 75 -2.25 18.80 5.24
C ILE A 75 -1.55 20.00 4.58
N PRO A 76 -1.31 21.15 5.25
CA PRO A 76 -0.64 22.29 4.60
C PRO A 76 0.72 21.92 3.99
N SER A 77 1.45 20.97 4.58
CA SER A 77 2.76 20.54 4.07
C SER A 77 2.72 19.79 2.73
N LEU A 78 1.54 19.38 2.25
CA LEU A 78 1.37 18.85 0.89
C LEU A 78 1.54 19.93 -0.19
N PHE A 79 1.27 21.19 0.16
CA PHE A 79 1.26 22.32 -0.78
C PHE A 79 2.52 23.19 -0.66
N HIS A 80 3.39 22.90 0.31
CA HIS A 80 4.61 23.66 0.51
C HIS A 80 5.76 23.04 -0.29
N PRO A 81 6.59 23.87 -0.98
CA PRO A 81 7.73 23.36 -1.72
C PRO A 81 8.75 22.72 -0.76
N CYS A 82 9.61 21.83 -1.26
CA CYS A 82 10.69 21.34 -0.43
C CYS A 82 11.83 22.36 -0.33
N VAL A 83 12.71 22.26 0.67
CA VAL A 83 13.86 23.20 0.80
C VAL A 83 14.87 23.12 -0.35
N THR A 84 14.85 22.02 -1.08
CA THR A 84 15.65 21.83 -2.30
C THR A 84 15.10 22.63 -3.49
N GLU A 85 13.82 23.00 -3.44
CA GLU A 85 13.12 23.81 -4.45
C GLU A 85 13.07 25.27 -4.02
N ASP A 86 12.75 25.54 -2.75
CA ASP A 86 12.67 26.86 -2.14
C ASP A 86 13.31 26.86 -0.74
N LYS A 87 14.43 27.57 -0.59
CA LYS A 87 15.18 27.65 0.67
C LYS A 87 14.38 28.29 1.81
N ASP A 88 13.44 29.17 1.48
CA ASP A 88 12.60 29.88 2.46
C ASP A 88 11.27 29.15 2.70
N SER A 89 11.14 27.91 2.19
CA SER A 89 9.94 27.10 2.33
C SER A 89 9.48 26.97 3.80
N PRO A 90 8.15 26.98 4.05
CA PRO A 90 7.61 26.63 5.36
C PRO A 90 7.95 25.20 5.83
N SER A 91 8.38 24.32 4.92
CA SER A 91 8.89 22.98 5.23
C SER A 91 10.34 22.96 5.73
N ALA A 92 11.01 24.12 5.74
CA ALA A 92 12.34 24.25 6.30
C ALA A 92 12.33 24.08 7.81
N VAL A 93 13.15 23.15 8.31
CA VAL A 93 13.46 23.05 9.73
C VAL A 93 14.63 23.98 9.98
N ARG A 94 14.40 25.10 10.70
CA ARG A 94 15.36 26.20 10.90
C ARG A 94 16.80 25.70 11.14
N GLY A 95 17.65 25.82 10.13
CA GLY A 95 19.08 25.51 10.19
C GLY A 95 19.45 24.02 10.21
N SER A 96 18.49 23.10 9.99
CA SER A 96 18.71 21.67 10.24
C SER A 96 18.12 20.72 9.21
N GLY A 97 17.42 21.20 8.16
CA GLY A 97 16.98 20.39 7.03
C GLY A 97 15.52 20.64 6.64
N CYS A 98 14.75 19.59 6.32
CA CYS A 98 13.34 19.74 5.95
C CYS A 98 12.46 18.55 6.32
N THR A 99 11.17 18.85 6.48
CA THR A 99 10.08 17.88 6.46
C THR A 99 9.06 18.37 5.44
N CYS A 100 9.06 17.76 4.26
CA CYS A 100 8.21 18.16 3.13
C CYS A 100 7.39 16.95 2.66
N ARG A 101 6.26 17.19 1.99
CA ARG A 101 5.45 16.13 1.39
C ARG A 101 5.32 16.38 -0.10
N ARG A 102 5.26 15.31 -0.89
CA ARG A 102 4.98 15.37 -2.32
C ARG A 102 3.82 14.46 -2.68
N ALA A 103 2.92 14.97 -3.50
CA ALA A 103 1.81 14.22 -4.05
C ALA A 103 2.21 13.55 -5.37
N PHE A 104 1.83 12.30 -5.52
CA PHE A 104 2.00 11.50 -6.72
C PHE A 104 0.73 10.71 -7.01
N TYR A 105 0.56 10.35 -8.26
CA TYR A 105 -0.50 9.46 -8.70
C TYR A 105 0.12 8.19 -9.28
N ASP A 106 -0.41 7.03 -8.87
CA ASP A 106 -0.09 5.76 -9.51
C ASP A 106 -0.95 5.61 -10.77
N PRO A 107 -0.38 5.70 -11.99
CA PRO A 107 -1.15 5.65 -13.22
C PRO A 107 -1.78 4.28 -13.49
N GLU A 108 -1.25 3.22 -12.88
CA GLU A 108 -1.65 1.83 -13.14
C GLU A 108 -2.95 1.47 -12.39
N PHE A 109 -3.05 1.94 -11.14
CA PHE A 109 -4.17 1.64 -10.24
C PHE A 109 -4.98 2.87 -9.84
N GLY A 110 -4.59 4.04 -10.32
CA GLY A 110 -5.24 5.30 -10.05
C GLY A 110 -5.32 5.69 -8.59
N MET A 111 -4.28 5.33 -7.83
CA MET A 111 -4.21 5.57 -6.40
C MET A 111 -3.44 6.86 -6.08
N PRO A 112 -3.93 7.67 -5.12
CA PRO A 112 -3.15 8.78 -4.58
C PRO A 112 -1.97 8.24 -3.78
N VAL A 113 -0.82 8.89 -3.89
CA VAL A 113 0.38 8.55 -3.14
C VAL A 113 0.96 9.82 -2.53
N VAL A 114 1.27 9.79 -1.24
CA VAL A 114 1.98 10.87 -0.55
C VAL A 114 3.35 10.38 -0.16
N GLY A 115 4.40 11.00 -0.69
CA GLY A 115 5.76 10.81 -0.21
C GLY A 115 6.09 11.83 0.87
N GLU A 116 6.44 11.39 2.08
CA GLU A 116 7.02 12.22 3.13
C GLU A 116 8.53 12.17 3.06
N HIS A 117 9.15 13.34 2.93
CA HIS A 117 10.58 13.51 2.88
C HIS A 117 11.09 14.11 4.17
N PHE A 118 12.08 13.44 4.73
CA PHE A 118 12.82 13.91 5.88
C PHE A 118 14.29 14.06 5.52
N LYS A 119 14.80 15.28 5.71
CA LYS A 119 16.22 15.57 5.51
C LYS A 119 16.80 16.27 6.72
N HIS A 120 17.96 15.81 7.19
CA HIS A 120 18.79 16.53 8.17
C HIS A 120 20.09 17.08 7.56
N VAL A 121 20.58 18.22 8.07
CA VAL A 121 21.86 18.84 7.66
C VAL A 121 23.02 18.25 8.48
N GLY A 122 23.97 17.61 7.80
CA GLY A 122 25.22 17.06 8.35
C GLY A 122 26.00 16.24 7.29
N ASN A 123 27.28 15.95 7.52
CA ASN A 123 28.11 15.15 6.59
C ASN A 123 27.56 13.72 6.38
N ASP A 124 26.75 13.22 7.32
CA ASP A 124 26.01 11.95 7.28
C ASP A 124 24.48 12.16 7.21
N GLY A 125 24.04 13.33 6.71
CA GLY A 125 22.64 13.76 6.76
C GLY A 125 21.66 12.69 6.27
N THR A 126 20.75 12.27 7.15
CA THR A 126 19.66 11.35 6.81
C THR A 126 18.78 11.99 5.74
N ASP A 127 18.73 11.40 4.55
CA ASP A 127 17.84 11.78 3.44
C ASP A 127 16.92 10.59 3.18
N GLN A 128 15.72 10.64 3.73
CA GLN A 128 14.80 9.50 3.79
C GLN A 128 13.42 9.87 3.25
N TRP A 129 12.83 8.90 2.57
CA TRP A 129 11.47 9.00 2.08
C TRP A 129 10.63 7.89 2.70
N ALA A 130 9.47 8.24 3.22
CA ALA A 130 8.38 7.32 3.53
C ALA A 130 7.21 7.61 2.59
N TYR A 131 6.32 6.63 2.39
CA TYR A 131 5.21 6.78 1.46
C TYR A 131 3.91 6.30 2.09
N GLN A 132 2.82 6.96 1.77
CA GLN A 132 1.47 6.60 2.16
C GLN A 132 0.61 6.48 0.91
N THR A 133 -0.18 5.41 0.81
CA THR A 133 -1.09 5.16 -0.32
C THR A 133 -2.26 4.30 0.15
N TYR A 134 -3.24 4.12 -0.73
CA TYR A 134 -4.17 3.01 -0.60
C TYR A 134 -3.67 1.81 -1.40
N ALA A 135 -3.86 0.61 -0.85
CA ALA A 135 -3.70 -0.64 -1.59
C ALA A 135 -5.07 -1.12 -2.12
N PRO A 136 -5.13 -1.64 -3.34
CA PRO A 136 -6.36 -2.22 -3.87
C PRO A 136 -6.74 -3.50 -3.13
N LEU A 137 -8.03 -3.70 -2.86
CA LEU A 137 -8.51 -4.93 -2.21
C LEU A 137 -8.53 -6.14 -3.15
N ASP A 138 -8.53 -5.89 -4.45
CA ASP A 138 -8.57 -6.89 -5.50
C ASP A 138 -7.74 -6.38 -6.67
N LEU A 139 -7.20 -7.28 -7.49
CA LEU A 139 -6.67 -6.86 -8.80
C LEU A 139 -7.84 -6.40 -9.68
N ARG A 140 -7.51 -5.78 -10.81
CA ARG A 140 -8.55 -5.34 -11.77
C ARG A 140 -9.33 -6.56 -12.27
N PRO A 141 -10.63 -6.42 -12.60
CA PRO A 141 -11.48 -7.55 -13.03
C PRO A 141 -10.92 -8.41 -14.18
N ASP A 142 -10.05 -7.85 -15.02
CA ASP A 142 -9.44 -8.51 -16.18
C ASP A 142 -7.94 -8.85 -15.99
N ASP A 143 -7.44 -8.74 -14.76
CA ASP A 143 -6.09 -9.15 -14.43
C ASP A 143 -6.08 -10.54 -13.80
N THR A 144 -5.18 -11.38 -14.30
CA THR A 144 -4.88 -12.67 -13.68
C THR A 144 -3.63 -12.52 -12.82
N PHE A 145 -3.67 -13.03 -11.60
CA PHE A 145 -2.49 -13.17 -10.77
C PHE A 145 -1.46 -14.13 -11.41
N SER A 146 -0.19 -13.73 -11.41
CA SER A 146 0.93 -14.56 -11.86
C SER A 146 1.88 -14.94 -10.71
N ARG A 147 2.20 -13.99 -9.83
CA ARG A 147 3.20 -14.20 -8.79
C ARG A 147 2.93 -13.37 -7.55
N PHE A 148 3.13 -13.97 -6.38
CA PHE A 148 3.18 -13.30 -5.09
C PHE A 148 4.64 -13.03 -4.73
N ILE A 149 4.89 -11.86 -4.15
CA ILE A 149 6.24 -11.38 -3.88
C ILE A 149 6.27 -10.76 -2.49
N THR A 150 7.24 -11.15 -1.67
CA THR A 150 7.51 -10.52 -0.37
C THR A 150 8.79 -9.70 -0.41
N GLY A 151 8.75 -8.48 0.13
CA GLY A 151 9.84 -7.52 0.11
C GLY A 151 9.89 -6.65 1.36
N ARG A 152 10.80 -6.90 2.32
CA ARG A 152 10.91 -6.15 3.60
C ARG A 152 9.53 -5.82 4.24
N SER A 153 8.73 -6.86 4.50
CA SER A 153 7.38 -6.71 5.05
C SER A 153 6.42 -5.91 4.17
N LEU A 154 6.64 -5.88 2.85
CA LEU A 154 5.65 -5.49 1.86
C LEU A 154 5.25 -6.69 1.02
N PHE A 155 3.97 -6.76 0.68
CA PHE A 155 3.41 -7.78 -0.18
C PHE A 155 3.00 -7.19 -1.52
N TRP A 156 3.36 -7.91 -2.59
CA TRP A 156 3.05 -7.52 -3.95
C TRP A 156 2.45 -8.70 -4.71
N ALA A 157 1.60 -8.38 -5.66
CA ALA A 157 1.16 -9.29 -6.70
C ALA A 157 1.68 -8.78 -8.04
N ARG A 158 2.20 -9.69 -8.86
CA ARG A 158 2.46 -9.45 -10.27
C ARG A 158 1.33 -10.08 -11.08
N THR A 159 0.77 -9.32 -12.01
CA THR A 159 -0.25 -9.82 -12.96
C THR A 159 0.43 -10.62 -14.09
N GLU A 160 -0.33 -11.41 -14.86
CA GLU A 160 0.18 -12.05 -16.08
C GLU A 160 0.69 -11.05 -17.13
N LYS A 161 0.15 -9.81 -17.13
CA LYS A 161 0.60 -8.73 -18.00
C LYS A 161 1.93 -8.10 -17.55
N GLY A 162 2.38 -8.44 -16.34
CA GLY A 162 3.63 -7.96 -15.74
C GLY A 162 3.45 -6.83 -14.74
N ASP A 163 2.22 -6.32 -14.56
CA ASP A 163 1.94 -5.17 -13.70
C ASP A 163 2.13 -5.53 -12.23
N LEU A 164 2.73 -4.62 -11.48
CA LEU A 164 3.01 -4.79 -10.06
C LEU A 164 1.93 -4.10 -9.21
N SER A 165 1.10 -4.85 -8.52
CA SER A 165 0.15 -4.33 -7.54
C SER A 165 0.70 -4.47 -6.14
N ILE A 166 0.64 -3.41 -5.35
CA ILE A 166 0.83 -3.52 -3.90
C ILE A 166 -0.41 -4.16 -3.28
N LEU A 167 -0.22 -4.98 -2.24
CA LEU A 167 -1.30 -5.67 -1.57
C LEU A 167 -1.57 -5.04 -0.18
N PRO A 168 -2.85 -4.99 0.25
CA PRO A 168 -3.24 -4.44 1.55
C PRO A 168 -2.53 -5.15 2.69
N GLN A 169 -2.08 -4.35 3.66
CA GLN A 169 -1.47 -4.83 4.90
C GLN A 169 -1.94 -3.90 6.01
N LEU A 170 -2.65 -4.45 7.00
CA LEU A 170 -3.14 -3.67 8.13
C LEU A 170 -2.23 -3.96 9.33
N GLU A 171 -1.54 -2.95 9.84
CA GLU A 171 -0.83 -3.03 11.13
C GLU A 171 -1.72 -2.46 12.23
N VAL A 172 -2.13 -3.29 13.20
CA VAL A 172 -2.91 -2.82 14.36
C VAL A 172 -2.31 -3.42 15.63
N LEU A 173 -1.92 -2.55 16.57
CA LEU A 173 -1.63 -2.87 17.98
C LEU A 173 -0.63 -4.01 18.22
N GLY A 174 0.49 -4.02 17.51
CA GLY A 174 1.66 -4.86 17.84
C GLY A 174 1.55 -6.34 17.48
N TYR A 175 0.44 -6.77 16.87
CA TYR A 175 0.32 -8.05 16.21
C TYR A 175 -0.28 -7.81 14.83
N ASN A 176 0.52 -7.91 13.76
CA ASN A 176 0.04 -8.26 12.41
C ASN A 176 1.18 -8.41 11.40
N VAL A 177 1.21 -9.54 10.70
CA VAL A 177 1.94 -9.69 9.43
C VAL A 177 1.01 -10.41 8.44
N GLY A 178 0.15 -9.65 7.75
CA GLY A 178 -0.30 -10.04 6.40
C GLY A 178 -1.76 -9.86 5.96
N TYR A 179 -1.83 -9.66 4.63
CA TYR A 179 -2.88 -9.37 3.62
C TYR A 179 -4.15 -8.54 3.98
N SER A 180 -4.47 -8.34 5.25
CA SER A 180 -5.44 -7.32 5.77
C SER A 180 -5.49 -7.30 7.31
N GLY A 181 -4.37 -7.64 7.98
CA GLY A 181 -4.28 -7.63 9.44
C GLY A 181 -4.82 -8.89 10.13
N GLY A 182 -4.87 -10.01 9.40
CA GLY A 182 -5.25 -11.33 9.94
C GLY A 182 -4.06 -12.29 10.17
N GLY A 183 -2.84 -11.80 9.94
CA GLY A 183 -1.61 -12.60 10.08
C GLY A 183 -1.39 -13.63 8.96
N PRO A 184 -0.44 -14.57 9.15
CA PRO A 184 -0.07 -15.58 8.15
C PRO A 184 -1.24 -16.43 7.64
N TYR A 185 -2.25 -16.68 8.48
CA TYR A 185 -3.42 -17.46 8.07
C TYR A 185 -4.25 -16.76 6.99
N ALA A 186 -4.48 -15.45 7.14
CA ALA A 186 -5.21 -14.67 6.14
C ALA A 186 -4.44 -14.60 4.82
N LEU A 187 -3.12 -14.44 4.88
CA LEU A 187 -2.27 -14.54 3.70
C LEU A 187 -2.36 -15.91 3.04
N ALA A 188 -2.33 -16.99 3.82
CA ALA A 188 -2.42 -18.35 3.30
C ALA A 188 -3.78 -18.65 2.68
N ALA A 189 -4.87 -18.16 3.27
CA ALA A 189 -6.22 -18.29 2.73
C ALA A 189 -6.31 -17.59 1.37
N TYR A 190 -5.82 -16.35 1.27
CA TYR A 190 -5.73 -15.62 0.01
C TYR A 190 -4.94 -16.39 -1.06
N LEU A 191 -3.72 -16.83 -0.75
CA LEU A 191 -2.89 -17.58 -1.71
C LEU A 191 -3.53 -18.91 -2.11
N THR A 192 -4.31 -19.53 -1.22
CA THR A 192 -5.10 -20.74 -1.52
C THR A 192 -6.23 -20.42 -2.49
N GLN A 193 -6.99 -19.35 -2.27
CA GLN A 193 -8.06 -18.91 -3.18
C GLN A 193 -7.51 -18.61 -4.58
N VAL A 194 -6.42 -17.85 -4.64
CA VAL A 194 -5.73 -17.51 -5.89
C VAL A 194 -5.32 -18.78 -6.64
N ALA A 195 -4.74 -19.76 -5.95
CA ALA A 195 -4.32 -21.01 -6.57
C ALA A 195 -5.51 -21.88 -7.04
N MET A 196 -6.59 -21.96 -6.25
CA MET A 196 -7.79 -22.73 -6.59
C MET A 196 -8.57 -22.13 -7.76
N THR A 197 -8.48 -20.82 -7.96
CA THR A 197 -9.20 -20.09 -9.01
C THR A 197 -8.33 -19.78 -10.23
N ASP A 198 -7.14 -20.39 -10.33
CA ASP A 198 -6.18 -20.17 -11.41
C ASP A 198 -5.84 -18.69 -11.60
N GLY A 199 -5.65 -17.98 -10.48
CA GLY A 199 -5.27 -16.57 -10.44
C GLY A 199 -6.41 -15.58 -10.70
N ARG A 200 -7.66 -16.03 -10.86
CA ARG A 200 -8.80 -15.17 -11.23
C ARG A 200 -9.49 -14.49 -10.05
N SER A 201 -9.51 -15.13 -8.87
CA SER A 201 -10.10 -14.54 -7.67
C SER A 201 -8.99 -13.99 -6.79
N THR A 202 -8.80 -12.68 -6.85
CA THR A 202 -7.72 -11.96 -6.16
C THR A 202 -8.22 -11.00 -5.09
N ALA A 203 -9.52 -11.04 -4.79
CA ALA A 203 -10.09 -10.25 -3.72
C ALA A 203 -9.53 -10.66 -2.37
N ALA A 204 -9.28 -9.66 -1.52
CA ALA A 204 -9.10 -9.80 -0.09
C ALA A 204 -10.32 -10.49 0.52
N GLY A 205 -10.17 -11.79 0.77
CA GLY A 205 -11.24 -12.66 1.23
C GLY A 205 -11.58 -12.44 2.71
N PRO A 206 -12.80 -12.82 3.14
CA PRO A 206 -13.17 -12.86 4.55
C PRO A 206 -12.33 -13.89 5.32
N LEU A 207 -12.09 -13.62 6.62
CA LEU A 207 -11.29 -14.44 7.55
C LEU A 207 -11.68 -15.94 7.67
N HIS A 208 -12.74 -16.39 7.00
CA HIS A 208 -13.32 -17.72 7.15
C HIS A 208 -12.94 -18.70 6.02
N GLU A 209 -12.21 -18.26 5.00
CA GLU A 209 -11.70 -19.18 3.98
C GLU A 209 -10.60 -20.09 4.52
N LYS A 210 -10.71 -21.39 4.22
CA LYS A 210 -9.75 -22.39 4.70
C LYS A 210 -8.45 -22.31 3.89
N ALA A 211 -7.37 -21.89 4.55
CA ALA A 211 -6.02 -22.00 4.01
C ALA A 211 -5.60 -23.47 3.79
N HIS A 212 -4.93 -23.75 2.67
CA HIS A 212 -4.31 -25.05 2.44
C HIS A 212 -3.13 -25.25 3.41
N PRO A 213 -2.97 -26.42 4.06
CA PRO A 213 -1.94 -26.65 5.06
C PRO A 213 -0.50 -26.38 4.57
N ALA A 214 -0.18 -26.75 3.33
CA ALA A 214 1.15 -26.51 2.75
C ALA A 214 1.43 -25.01 2.55
N ILE A 215 0.42 -24.26 2.11
CA ILE A 215 0.53 -22.80 1.93
C ILE A 215 0.64 -22.11 3.29
N LEU A 216 -0.16 -22.55 4.28
CA LEU A 216 -0.06 -22.04 5.65
C LEU A 216 1.35 -22.28 6.22
N ALA A 217 1.88 -23.49 6.10
CA ALA A 217 3.23 -23.81 6.55
C ALA A 217 4.29 -22.88 5.93
N TRP A 218 4.17 -22.58 4.63
CA TRP A 218 5.05 -21.62 3.96
C TRP A 218 4.89 -20.20 4.52
N THR A 219 3.65 -19.70 4.67
CA THR A 219 3.41 -18.33 5.18
C THR A 219 3.86 -18.12 6.63
N THR A 220 3.94 -19.19 7.43
CA THR A 220 4.43 -19.17 8.81
C THR A 220 5.93 -19.43 8.92
N SER A 221 6.61 -19.71 7.80
CA SER A 221 8.03 -20.02 7.78
C SER A 221 8.88 -18.74 7.74
N SER A 222 10.15 -18.83 8.14
CA SER A 222 11.11 -17.73 8.01
C SER A 222 11.43 -17.35 6.55
N ALA A 223 10.83 -18.02 5.56
CA ALA A 223 10.95 -17.65 4.16
C ALA A 223 10.17 -16.36 3.84
N THR A 224 9.06 -16.09 4.51
CA THR A 224 8.33 -14.83 4.34
C THR A 224 9.05 -13.65 4.99
N ASP A 225 9.67 -13.88 6.16
CA ASP A 225 10.40 -12.86 6.93
C ASP A 225 11.70 -12.40 6.25
N ARG A 226 12.33 -13.27 5.44
CA ARG A 226 13.56 -12.93 4.71
C ARG A 226 13.36 -11.93 3.58
N GLY A 227 12.11 -11.61 3.21
CA GLY A 227 11.78 -10.42 2.42
C GLY A 227 12.35 -10.39 1.01
N THR A 228 12.62 -11.55 0.41
CA THR A 228 13.00 -11.72 -1.00
C THR A 228 12.49 -13.06 -1.54
N SER A 229 11.27 -13.43 -1.19
CA SER A 229 10.67 -14.70 -1.60
C SER A 229 9.56 -14.45 -2.60
N GLU A 230 9.62 -15.17 -3.72
CA GLU A 230 8.62 -15.15 -4.77
C GLU A 230 7.91 -16.50 -4.82
N LEU A 231 6.59 -16.49 -5.03
CA LEU A 231 5.78 -17.67 -5.31
C LEU A 231 4.97 -17.46 -6.58
N THR A 232 5.25 -18.25 -7.60
CA THR A 232 4.46 -18.29 -8.83
C THR A 232 3.14 -19.00 -8.61
N LEU A 233 2.15 -18.71 -9.47
CA LEU A 233 0.88 -19.43 -9.49
C LEU A 233 1.08 -20.94 -9.66
N SER A 234 2.03 -21.37 -10.50
CA SER A 234 2.37 -22.78 -10.70
C SER A 234 2.88 -23.45 -9.42
N GLU A 235 3.74 -22.78 -8.65
CA GLU A 235 4.23 -23.28 -7.37
C GLU A 235 3.10 -23.37 -6.34
N LEU A 236 2.24 -22.34 -6.26
CA LEU A 236 1.07 -22.38 -5.39
C LEU A 236 0.14 -23.55 -5.73
N LYS A 237 -0.10 -23.81 -7.03
CA LYS A 237 -0.91 -24.95 -7.49
C LYS A 237 -0.25 -26.29 -7.16
N ALA A 238 1.07 -26.39 -7.27
CA ALA A 238 1.80 -27.59 -6.85
C ALA A 238 1.66 -27.84 -5.33
N MET A 239 1.66 -26.78 -4.52
CA MET A 239 1.41 -26.88 -3.07
C MET A 239 -0.02 -27.31 -2.72
N LEU A 240 -1.00 -27.10 -3.60
CA LEU A 240 -2.36 -27.64 -3.41
C LEU A 240 -2.45 -29.17 -3.67
N GLN A 241 -1.44 -29.74 -4.33
CA GLN A 241 -1.40 -31.16 -4.70
C GLN A 241 -0.57 -32.00 -3.72
N SER A 242 0.11 -31.35 -2.76
CA SER A 242 1.00 -31.98 -1.77
C SER A 242 0.27 -32.43 -0.51
#